data_AF-A0A9P8M0T7-F1
#
_entry.id   AF-A0A9P8M0T7-F1
#
_cell.length_a   1.000
_cell.length_b   1.000
_cell.length_c   1.000
_cell.angle_alpha   90.00
_cell.angle_beta   90.00
_cell.angle_gamma   90.00
#
_symmetry.space_group_name_H-M   'P 1'
#
loop_
_entity.id
_entity.type
_entity.pdbx_description
1 polymer ?
#
loop_
_entity_poly.entity_id
_entity_poly.type
_entity_poly.pdbx_seq_one_letter_code
_entity_poly.pdbx_strand_id
1 'polypeptide(L)'
;MYGIRLPYRITEKDRKDFCIGGPALTEEMRQQVFELVRADEHNFNIPEFTLVQAIDPDTEDSLLHVAVRAGSMNGVVSLMERFDRALRTCGIGPQNPFYIWEHHAFITHQNRNGDTVLHVAARGGNLKLVIMLYRFLYDHWSATCPDLEDPEDLDGELAPENVEFPESAGEEESATYLMLLITRNRAGRDAASEACCVGNNEIAEWLDAVANRLDPEGNRRSKKGISDMVRMVKEGFGYTLMAGRKQRETRQNLSNSFSKLQV
;
A
#
# COMPACT_ATOMS: atom_id res chain seq x y z
N MET A 1 -1.44 -12.18 -9.81
CA MET A 1 -0.85 -11.64 -8.57
C MET A 1 -0.97 -10.13 -8.66
N TYR A 2 -1.83 -9.55 -7.83
CA TYR A 2 -2.10 -8.11 -7.79
C TYR A 2 -1.03 -7.35 -7.03
N GLY A 3 -0.43 -7.97 -6.01
CA GLY A 3 0.58 -7.36 -5.18
C GLY A 3 1.70 -6.70 -6.00
N ILE A 4 1.79 -5.40 -5.82
CA ILE A 4 2.52 -4.54 -6.72
C ILE A 4 3.90 -4.35 -6.09
N ARG A 5 4.91 -5.03 -6.62
CA ARG A 5 6.28 -4.48 -6.53
C ARG A 5 6.21 -3.10 -7.15
N LEU A 6 6.49 -2.05 -6.38
CA LEU A 6 6.24 -0.65 -6.75
C LEU A 6 6.57 -0.43 -8.23
N PRO A 7 5.56 -0.26 -9.10
CA PRO A 7 5.70 -0.63 -10.51
C PRO A 7 6.26 0.53 -11.34
N TYR A 8 6.26 1.73 -10.75
CA TYR A 8 6.61 2.98 -11.39
C TYR A 8 7.68 3.70 -10.56
N ARG A 9 8.85 3.86 -11.17
CA ARG A 9 9.93 4.70 -10.64
C ARG A 9 9.64 6.13 -11.09
N ILE A 10 9.50 7.05 -10.14
CA ILE A 10 9.26 8.46 -10.45
C ILE A 10 10.57 9.05 -10.97
N THR A 11 10.53 9.59 -12.17
CA THR A 11 11.70 10.19 -12.83
C THR A 11 11.83 11.67 -12.48
N GLU A 12 13.00 12.29 -12.73
CA GLU A 12 13.15 13.75 -12.64
C GLU A 12 12.21 14.50 -13.58
N LYS A 13 11.87 13.88 -14.72
CA LYS A 13 10.88 14.43 -15.63
C LYS A 13 9.48 14.40 -15.01
N ASP A 14 9.07 13.31 -14.38
CA ASP A 14 7.80 13.25 -13.63
C ASP A 14 7.78 14.32 -12.52
N ARG A 15 8.90 14.49 -11.82
CA ARG A 15 9.01 15.53 -10.79
C ARG A 15 8.75 16.91 -11.33
N LYS A 16 9.33 17.23 -12.49
CA LYS A 16 9.09 18.48 -13.19
C LYS A 16 7.66 18.61 -13.72
N ASP A 17 7.14 17.58 -14.38
CA ASP A 17 5.85 17.62 -15.09
C ASP A 17 4.65 17.65 -14.12
N PHE A 18 4.80 17.09 -12.91
CA PHE A 18 3.73 17.02 -11.89
C PHE A 18 4.03 17.83 -10.63
N CYS A 19 5.05 18.68 -10.68
CA CYS A 19 5.50 19.48 -9.53
C CYS A 19 5.72 18.63 -8.27
N ILE A 20 6.23 17.40 -8.42
CA ILE A 20 6.55 16.54 -7.28
C ILE A 20 7.79 17.10 -6.59
N GLY A 21 7.64 17.49 -5.33
CA GLY A 21 8.69 18.10 -4.55
C GLY A 21 9.84 17.15 -4.19
N GLY A 22 10.98 17.76 -3.88
CA GLY A 22 12.18 17.11 -3.35
C GLY A 22 13.06 16.37 -4.37
N PRO A 23 14.33 16.12 -4.02
CA PRO A 23 15.27 15.43 -4.88
C PRO A 23 14.96 13.93 -4.99
N ALA A 24 15.48 13.29 -6.03
CA ALA A 24 15.60 11.83 -6.04
C ALA A 24 16.40 11.33 -4.83
N LEU A 25 16.00 10.17 -4.30
CA LEU A 25 16.67 9.54 -3.16
C LEU A 25 18.04 9.00 -3.60
N THR A 26 19.13 9.56 -3.05
CA THR A 26 20.47 8.98 -3.23
C THR A 26 20.60 7.69 -2.44
N GLU A 27 21.65 6.91 -2.71
CA GLU A 27 21.89 5.67 -1.96
C GLU A 27 22.20 5.97 -0.48
N GLU A 28 22.97 7.03 -0.22
CA GLU A 28 23.31 7.47 1.14
C GLU A 28 22.07 7.92 1.90
N MET A 29 21.20 8.73 1.27
CA MET A 29 19.92 9.14 1.88
C MET A 29 19.02 7.95 2.17
N ARG A 30 19.01 6.96 1.26
CA ARG A 30 18.24 5.72 1.45
C ARG A 30 18.77 4.96 2.66
N GLN A 31 20.06 4.69 2.71
CA GLN A 31 20.66 3.96 3.83
C GLN A 31 20.37 4.67 5.17
N GLN A 32 20.54 5.99 5.21
CA GLN A 32 20.27 6.79 6.40
C GLN A 32 18.81 6.69 6.86
N VAL A 33 17.82 6.83 5.97
CA VAL A 33 16.42 6.74 6.39
C VAL A 33 16.05 5.33 6.88
N PHE A 34 16.62 4.29 6.27
CA PHE A 34 16.41 2.92 6.75
C PHE A 34 17.01 2.70 8.13
N GLU A 35 18.19 3.26 8.41
CA GLU A 35 18.80 3.21 9.75
C GLU A 35 17.95 3.94 10.80
N LEU A 36 17.44 5.12 10.46
CA LEU A 36 16.55 5.89 11.33
C LEU A 36 15.27 5.11 11.65
N VAL A 37 14.58 4.56 10.64
CA VAL A 37 13.36 3.77 10.85
C VAL A 37 13.63 2.50 11.65
N ARG A 38 14.79 1.83 11.45
CA ARG A 38 15.20 0.67 12.26
C ARG A 38 15.46 1.04 13.73
N ALA A 39 15.92 2.27 13.98
CA ALA A 39 16.12 2.82 15.32
C ALA A 39 14.83 3.39 15.95
N ASP A 40 13.69 3.27 15.26
CA ASP A 40 12.42 3.90 15.64
C ASP A 40 12.46 5.44 15.69
N GLU A 41 13.38 6.03 14.93
CA GLU A 41 13.52 7.49 14.78
C GLU A 41 12.86 7.94 13.47
N HIS A 42 11.76 8.69 13.56
CA HIS A 42 10.96 9.07 12.38
C HIS A 42 11.04 10.56 12.03
N ASN A 43 11.93 11.30 12.69
CA ASN A 43 12.14 12.72 12.48
C ASN A 43 13.10 12.98 11.30
N PHE A 44 12.62 12.71 10.09
CA PHE A 44 13.33 13.02 8.85
C PHE A 44 12.43 13.72 7.83
N ASN A 45 13.00 14.68 7.08
CA ASN A 45 12.27 15.46 6.10
C ASN A 45 12.43 14.87 4.69
N ILE A 46 11.69 13.80 4.40
CA ILE A 46 11.63 13.16 3.08
C ILE A 46 10.19 13.28 2.55
N PRO A 47 9.98 13.85 1.35
CA PRO A 47 8.66 13.94 0.74
C PRO A 47 8.05 12.56 0.46
N GLU A 48 6.72 12.49 0.47
CA GLU A 48 5.90 11.28 0.36
C GLU A 48 6.26 10.45 -0.88
N PHE A 49 6.31 11.08 -2.05
CA PHE A 49 6.71 10.44 -3.30
C PHE A 49 8.13 9.87 -3.29
N THR A 50 9.01 10.44 -2.46
CA THR A 50 10.38 9.94 -2.27
C THR A 50 10.40 8.79 -1.26
N LEU A 51 9.55 8.85 -0.23
CA LEU A 51 9.35 7.80 0.76
C LEU A 51 8.87 6.49 0.11
N VAL A 52 7.91 6.58 -0.82
CA VAL A 52 7.42 5.41 -1.57
C VAL A 52 8.55 4.73 -2.35
N GLN A 53 9.59 5.45 -2.75
CA GLN A 53 10.73 4.91 -3.50
C GLN A 53 11.89 4.44 -2.63
N ALA A 54 11.82 4.65 -1.30
CA ALA A 54 12.81 4.16 -0.36
C ALA A 54 12.63 2.65 -0.15
N ILE A 55 13.19 1.86 -1.08
CA ILE A 55 13.15 0.40 -1.08
C ILE A 55 14.54 -0.17 -0.85
N ASP A 56 14.66 -1.02 0.17
CA ASP A 56 15.89 -1.72 0.51
C ASP A 56 16.31 -2.63 -0.66
N PRO A 57 17.53 -2.49 -1.21
CA PRO A 57 17.90 -3.19 -2.44
C PRO A 57 18.03 -4.72 -2.26
N ASP A 58 18.25 -5.20 -1.04
CA ASP A 58 18.51 -6.61 -0.75
C ASP A 58 17.22 -7.37 -0.41
N THR A 59 16.36 -6.75 0.38
CA THR A 59 15.10 -7.34 0.85
C THR A 59 13.89 -6.90 0.02
N GLU A 60 14.05 -5.83 -0.77
CA GLU A 60 12.97 -5.08 -1.39
C GLU A 60 11.90 -4.64 -0.38
N ASP A 61 12.24 -4.49 0.89
CA ASP A 61 11.34 -3.92 1.88
C ASP A 61 11.16 -2.42 1.64
N SER A 62 9.93 -1.93 1.82
CA SER A 62 9.73 -0.50 2.07
C SER A 62 10.00 -0.16 3.53
N LEU A 63 10.13 1.15 3.82
CA LEU A 63 10.22 1.63 5.19
C LEU A 63 9.04 1.17 6.06
N LEU A 64 7.84 1.01 5.48
CA LEU A 64 6.68 0.47 6.21
C LEU A 64 6.88 -0.99 6.61
N HIS A 65 7.49 -1.82 5.75
CA HIS A 65 7.83 -3.20 6.12
C HIS A 65 8.81 -3.23 7.29
N VAL A 66 9.77 -2.31 7.33
CA VAL A 66 10.76 -2.21 8.41
C VAL A 66 10.09 -1.84 9.74
N ALA A 67 9.26 -0.79 9.75
CA ALA A 67 8.51 -0.38 10.94
C ALA A 67 7.59 -1.49 11.46
N VAL A 68 6.87 -2.16 10.55
CA VAL A 68 5.96 -3.26 10.89
C VAL A 68 6.73 -4.47 11.44
N ARG A 69 7.88 -4.80 10.85
CA ARG A 69 8.72 -5.90 11.35
C ARG A 69 9.29 -5.64 12.74
N ALA A 70 9.60 -4.38 13.04
CA ALA A 70 9.98 -3.96 14.38
C ALA A 70 8.80 -3.98 15.37
N GLY A 71 7.56 -4.17 14.89
CA GLY A 71 6.36 -4.07 15.70
C GLY A 71 6.05 -2.63 16.14
N SER A 72 6.66 -1.62 15.50
CA SER A 72 6.53 -0.22 15.91
C SER A 72 5.24 0.41 15.38
N MET A 73 4.25 0.55 16.26
CA MET A 73 3.02 1.28 15.95
C MET A 73 3.31 2.77 15.69
N ASN A 74 4.18 3.39 16.49
CA ASN A 74 4.58 4.79 16.30
C ASN A 74 5.28 5.02 14.95
N GLY A 75 6.11 4.07 14.53
CA GLY A 75 6.76 4.13 13.22
C GLY A 75 5.78 3.98 12.07
N VAL A 76 4.79 3.09 12.19
CA VAL A 76 3.70 2.99 11.22
C VAL A 76 2.92 4.31 11.15
N VAL A 77 2.49 4.87 12.28
CA VAL A 77 1.78 6.15 12.33
C VAL A 77 2.60 7.27 11.70
N SER A 78 3.86 7.43 12.11
CA SER A 78 4.76 8.48 11.61
C SER A 78 5.04 8.40 10.11
N LEU A 79 5.02 7.19 9.54
CA LEU A 79 5.17 6.98 8.10
C LEU A 79 3.84 7.22 7.36
N MET A 80 2.72 6.77 7.91
CA MET A 80 1.41 6.84 7.26
C MET A 80 0.77 8.24 7.32
N GLU A 81 0.94 8.99 8.41
CA GLU A 81 0.42 10.37 8.54
C GLU A 81 0.99 11.33 7.48
N ARG A 82 2.16 11.03 6.93
CA ARG A 82 2.73 11.78 5.80
C ARG A 82 1.85 11.74 4.57
N PHE A 83 1.02 10.72 4.43
CA PHE A 83 0.09 10.55 3.32
C PHE A 83 -1.29 11.17 3.57
N ASP A 84 -1.51 11.86 4.71
CA ASP A 84 -2.82 12.43 5.05
C ASP A 84 -3.37 13.37 3.95
N ARG A 85 -4.67 13.24 3.76
CA ARG A 85 -5.48 13.73 2.64
C ARG A 85 -6.05 15.12 2.90
N ALA A 86 -6.20 15.50 4.17
CA ALA A 86 -6.77 16.79 4.59
C ALA A 86 -6.02 18.02 4.02
N LEU A 87 -4.74 17.88 3.67
CA LEU A 87 -3.93 18.93 3.04
C LEU A 87 -4.02 18.96 1.50
N ARG A 88 -4.60 17.95 0.84
CA ARG A 88 -4.45 17.73 -0.61
C ARG A 88 -5.71 17.91 -1.45
N THR A 89 -6.90 17.99 -0.83
CA THR A 89 -8.18 18.30 -1.52
C THR A 89 -8.50 19.80 -1.55
N CYS A 90 -7.77 20.61 -0.79
CA CYS A 90 -7.92 22.07 -0.70
C CYS A 90 -7.03 22.79 -1.72
N GLY A 91 -7.24 22.58 -3.03
CA GLY A 91 -6.42 23.27 -4.03
C GLY A 91 -6.98 23.20 -5.45
N ILE A 92 -7.39 24.36 -5.96
CA ILE A 92 -7.86 24.60 -7.32
C ILE A 92 -6.68 24.43 -8.30
N GLY A 93 -6.29 23.18 -8.56
CA GLY A 93 -5.18 22.81 -9.44
C GLY A 93 -5.42 21.44 -10.10
N PRO A 94 -4.68 21.10 -11.17
CA PRO A 94 -4.84 19.82 -11.84
C PRO A 94 -4.62 18.66 -10.85
N GLN A 95 -5.54 17.71 -10.82
CA GLN A 95 -5.46 16.51 -9.98
C GLN A 95 -4.15 15.78 -10.30
N ASN A 96 -3.16 15.85 -9.39
CA ASN A 96 -1.93 15.09 -9.55
C ASN A 96 -2.32 13.60 -9.48
N PRO A 97 -2.11 12.82 -10.57
CA PRO A 97 -2.54 11.44 -10.63
C PRO A 97 -1.82 10.54 -9.61
N PHE A 98 -0.74 11.04 -8.99
CA PHE A 98 -0.01 10.29 -7.99
C PHE A 98 -0.58 10.39 -6.57
N TYR A 99 -1.51 11.32 -6.26
CA TYR A 99 -1.99 11.54 -4.88
C TYR A 99 -2.71 10.34 -4.26
N ILE A 100 -3.61 9.71 -5.02
CA ILE A 100 -4.29 8.50 -4.55
C ILE A 100 -3.38 7.26 -4.66
N TRP A 101 -2.47 7.29 -5.64
CA TRP A 101 -1.56 6.19 -5.93
C TRP A 101 -0.53 5.99 -4.84
N GLU A 102 0.09 7.05 -4.32
CA GLU A 102 1.23 6.95 -3.40
C GLU A 102 0.89 6.24 -2.09
N HIS A 103 -0.23 6.62 -1.47
CA HIS A 103 -0.72 6.02 -0.25
C HIS A 103 -1.00 4.52 -0.45
N HIS A 104 -1.81 4.19 -1.45
CA HIS A 104 -2.15 2.81 -1.77
C HIS A 104 -0.90 2.00 -2.17
N ALA A 105 0.01 2.57 -2.97
CA ALA A 105 1.22 1.91 -3.41
C ALA A 105 2.17 1.61 -2.26
N PHE A 106 2.24 2.49 -1.26
CA PHE A 106 3.09 2.29 -0.08
C PHE A 106 2.62 1.12 0.77
N ILE A 107 1.31 1.07 1.07
CA ILE A 107 0.72 0.03 1.93
C ILE A 107 0.57 -1.33 1.23
N THR A 108 0.32 -1.35 -0.08
CA THR A 108 0.13 -2.59 -0.85
C THR A 108 1.42 -3.14 -1.48
N HIS A 109 2.56 -2.49 -1.21
CA HIS A 109 3.85 -2.93 -1.72
C HIS A 109 4.16 -4.37 -1.32
N GLN A 110 4.67 -5.16 -2.27
CA GLN A 110 5.23 -6.49 -2.01
C GLN A 110 6.76 -6.47 -2.06
N ASN A 111 7.39 -6.98 -1.00
CA ASN A 111 8.85 -7.10 -0.91
C ASN A 111 9.41 -8.27 -1.74
N ARG A 112 10.68 -8.66 -1.50
CA ARG A 112 11.36 -9.71 -2.27
C ARG A 112 10.67 -11.06 -2.12
N ASN A 113 10.09 -11.34 -0.95
CA ASN A 113 9.35 -12.57 -0.67
C ASN A 113 7.90 -12.53 -1.17
N GLY A 114 7.46 -11.40 -1.73
CA GLY A 114 6.05 -11.18 -2.05
C GLY A 114 5.21 -10.87 -0.80
N ASP A 115 5.82 -10.64 0.35
CA ASP A 115 5.07 -10.23 1.54
C ASP A 115 4.61 -8.79 1.36
N THR A 116 3.35 -8.52 1.68
CA THR A 116 2.88 -7.18 1.99
C THR A 116 3.10 -6.90 3.47
N VAL A 117 2.89 -5.65 3.91
CA VAL A 117 2.97 -5.30 5.34
C VAL A 117 1.98 -6.08 6.20
N LEU A 118 0.82 -6.50 5.68
CA LEU A 118 -0.09 -7.40 6.40
C LEU A 118 0.51 -8.79 6.64
N HIS A 119 1.27 -9.34 5.68
CA HIS A 119 1.96 -10.63 5.90
C HIS A 119 3.01 -10.50 7.01
N VAL A 120 3.76 -9.39 7.01
CA VAL A 120 4.79 -9.13 8.03
C VAL A 120 4.16 -8.94 9.41
N ALA A 121 3.08 -8.16 9.51
CA ALA A 121 2.34 -7.94 10.76
C ALA A 121 1.70 -9.23 11.29
N ALA A 122 1.05 -10.00 10.40
CA ALA A 122 0.43 -11.28 10.71
C ALA A 122 1.44 -12.29 11.26
N ARG A 123 2.65 -12.30 10.70
CA ARG A 123 3.77 -13.11 11.19
C ARG A 123 4.28 -12.64 12.56
N GLY A 124 4.25 -11.33 12.81
CA GLY A 124 4.72 -10.72 14.06
C GLY A 124 3.79 -10.94 15.26
N GLY A 125 2.55 -11.40 15.06
CA GLY A 125 1.65 -11.73 16.17
C GLY A 125 1.03 -10.52 16.88
N ASN A 126 1.07 -9.33 16.25
CA ASN A 126 0.50 -8.12 16.82
C ASN A 126 -0.84 -7.79 16.13
N LEU A 127 -1.96 -8.25 16.72
CA LEU A 127 -3.31 -8.02 16.17
C LEU A 127 -3.63 -6.52 16.06
N LYS A 128 -3.27 -5.70 17.05
CA LYS A 128 -3.50 -4.25 17.01
C LYS A 128 -2.81 -3.57 15.83
N LEU A 129 -1.60 -4.03 15.50
CA LEU A 129 -0.86 -3.54 14.33
C LEU A 129 -1.54 -3.97 13.02
N VAL A 130 -2.10 -5.18 12.96
CA VAL A 130 -2.88 -5.65 11.80
C VAL A 130 -4.14 -4.80 11.61
N ILE A 131 -4.89 -4.52 12.69
CA ILE A 131 -6.06 -3.64 12.69
C ILE A 131 -5.68 -2.24 12.21
N MET A 132 -4.64 -1.65 12.79
CA MET A 132 -4.11 -0.33 12.40
C MET A 132 -3.79 -0.24 10.91
N LEU A 133 -3.06 -1.23 10.36
CA LEU A 133 -2.74 -1.26 8.93
C LEU A 133 -4.00 -1.39 8.05
N TYR A 134 -4.96 -2.22 8.44
CA TYR A 134 -6.21 -2.34 7.71
C TYR A 134 -7.00 -1.03 7.70
N ARG A 135 -7.09 -0.34 8.84
CA ARG A 135 -7.78 0.95 8.96
C ARG A 135 -7.06 2.07 8.19
N PHE A 136 -5.73 2.05 8.12
CA PHE A 136 -4.99 2.94 7.24
C PHE A 136 -5.32 2.69 5.75
N LEU A 137 -5.41 1.44 5.31
CA LEU A 137 -5.85 1.14 3.94
C LEU A 137 -7.27 1.68 3.66
N TYR A 138 -8.16 1.55 4.65
CA TYR A 138 -9.54 2.03 4.60
C TYR A 138 -9.65 3.57 4.63
N ASP A 139 -8.54 4.28 4.87
CA ASP A 139 -8.54 5.74 5.05
C ASP A 139 -9.44 6.18 6.23
N HIS A 140 -9.46 5.37 7.30
CA HIS A 140 -10.29 5.64 8.48
C HIS A 140 -9.50 6.40 9.55
N TRP A 141 -10.13 7.44 10.14
CA TRP A 141 -9.51 8.30 11.14
C TRP A 141 -9.04 7.55 12.39
N SER A 142 -9.73 6.46 12.76
CA SER A 142 -9.37 5.65 13.94
C SER A 142 -8.20 4.68 13.70
N ALA A 143 -7.49 4.78 12.57
CA ALA A 143 -6.31 3.95 12.30
C ALA A 143 -5.23 4.08 13.38
N THR A 144 -5.07 5.28 13.95
CA THR A 144 -4.11 5.55 15.05
C THR A 144 -4.56 5.02 16.41
N CYS A 145 -5.84 4.62 16.53
CA CYS A 145 -6.47 4.15 17.76
C CYS A 145 -7.16 2.78 17.53
N PRO A 146 -6.39 1.70 17.31
CA PRO A 146 -6.95 0.38 16.97
C PRO A 146 -7.75 -0.27 18.10
N ASP A 147 -7.69 0.29 19.31
CA ASP A 147 -8.46 -0.17 20.47
C ASP A 147 -9.92 0.33 20.46
N LEU A 148 -10.25 1.30 19.59
CA LEU A 148 -11.63 1.78 19.44
C LEU A 148 -12.40 0.82 18.55
N GLU A 149 -13.38 0.12 19.12
CA GLU A 149 -14.23 -0.84 18.40
C GLU A 149 -15.72 -0.50 18.53
N ASP A 150 -16.10 0.20 19.59
CA ASP A 150 -17.49 0.51 19.90
C ASP A 150 -18.00 1.67 19.02
N PRO A 151 -19.20 1.54 18.42
CA PRO A 151 -19.76 2.62 17.61
C PRO A 151 -19.91 3.94 18.35
N GLU A 152 -20.11 3.92 19.67
CA GLU A 152 -20.15 5.12 20.50
C GLU A 152 -18.81 5.88 20.53
N ASP A 153 -17.69 5.14 20.51
CA ASP A 153 -16.34 5.70 20.43
C ASP A 153 -15.95 6.11 18.99
N LEU A 154 -16.73 5.64 18.00
CA LEU A 154 -16.50 5.84 16.57
C LEU A 154 -17.51 6.83 15.95
N ASP A 155 -18.05 7.76 16.73
CA ASP A 155 -19.01 8.78 16.27
C ASP A 155 -20.26 8.18 15.59
N GLY A 156 -20.67 6.98 16.00
CA GLY A 156 -21.80 6.22 15.45
C GLY A 156 -21.45 5.36 14.23
N GLU A 157 -20.20 5.33 13.80
CA GLU A 157 -19.72 4.51 12.68
C GLU A 157 -19.31 3.11 13.15
N LEU A 158 -19.42 2.11 12.26
CA LEU A 158 -18.84 0.80 12.51
C LEU A 158 -17.34 0.86 12.25
N ALA A 159 -16.56 0.15 13.09
CA ALA A 159 -15.15 -0.08 12.81
C ALA A 159 -14.98 -0.66 11.38
N PRO A 160 -13.99 -0.22 10.60
CA PRO A 160 -13.82 -0.65 9.21
C PRO A 160 -13.84 -2.15 8.98
N GLU A 161 -13.27 -2.91 9.92
CA GLU A 161 -13.25 -4.37 9.88
C GLU A 161 -14.65 -4.98 10.01
N ASN A 162 -15.58 -4.30 10.68
CA ASN A 162 -16.94 -4.75 10.94
C ASN A 162 -17.94 -4.28 9.87
N VAL A 163 -17.50 -3.51 8.87
CA VAL A 163 -18.37 -3.08 7.77
C VAL A 163 -18.76 -4.30 6.92
N GLU A 164 -20.06 -4.58 6.88
CA GLU A 164 -20.66 -5.56 5.97
C GLU A 164 -21.03 -4.87 4.67
N PHE A 165 -20.49 -5.36 3.55
CA PHE A 165 -20.83 -4.80 2.25
C PHE A 165 -22.11 -5.47 1.74
N PRO A 166 -23.21 -4.71 1.53
CA PRO A 166 -24.44 -5.28 1.02
C PRO A 166 -24.22 -5.89 -0.38
N GLU A 167 -25.09 -6.83 -0.77
CA GLU A 167 -25.06 -7.46 -2.11
C GLU A 167 -25.07 -6.43 -3.25
N SER A 168 -25.61 -5.25 -3.01
CA SER A 168 -25.69 -4.13 -3.96
C SER A 168 -24.53 -3.13 -3.89
N ALA A 169 -23.60 -3.28 -2.94
CA ALA A 169 -22.44 -2.40 -2.86
C ALA A 169 -21.61 -2.52 -4.14
N GLY A 170 -21.11 -1.40 -4.65
CA GLY A 170 -20.31 -1.39 -5.86
C GLY A 170 -19.10 -2.32 -5.70
N GLU A 171 -18.88 -3.20 -6.68
CA GLU A 171 -17.73 -4.13 -6.68
C GLU A 171 -16.39 -3.39 -6.47
N GLU A 172 -16.32 -2.12 -6.87
CA GLU A 172 -15.16 -1.24 -6.76
C GLU A 172 -14.76 -0.90 -5.32
N GLU A 173 -15.73 -0.71 -4.41
CA GLU A 173 -15.46 -0.21 -3.05
C GLU A 173 -14.78 -1.28 -2.19
N SER A 174 -15.28 -2.51 -2.24
CA SER A 174 -14.73 -3.63 -1.45
C SER A 174 -13.52 -4.29 -2.11
N ALA A 175 -13.35 -4.15 -3.43
CA ALA A 175 -12.28 -4.80 -4.18
C ALA A 175 -10.90 -4.45 -3.64
N THR A 176 -10.65 -3.18 -3.33
CA THR A 176 -9.33 -2.73 -2.87
C THR A 176 -8.93 -3.41 -1.56
N TYR A 177 -9.84 -3.44 -0.59
CA TYR A 177 -9.61 -4.02 0.73
C TYR A 177 -9.45 -5.54 0.66
N LEU A 178 -10.37 -6.19 -0.05
CA LEU A 178 -10.32 -7.64 -0.21
C LEU A 178 -9.06 -8.07 -0.96
N MET A 179 -8.65 -7.34 -1.99
CA MET A 179 -7.44 -7.62 -2.75
C MET A 179 -6.19 -7.58 -1.88
N LEU A 180 -6.09 -6.68 -0.89
CA LEU A 180 -4.94 -6.69 0.01
C LEU A 180 -4.96 -7.93 0.92
N LEU A 181 -6.13 -8.29 1.46
CA LEU A 181 -6.29 -9.45 2.35
C LEU A 181 -5.96 -10.78 1.67
N ILE A 182 -6.40 -10.96 0.42
CA ILE A 182 -6.22 -12.22 -0.33
C ILE A 182 -4.96 -12.25 -1.19
N THR A 183 -4.17 -11.16 -1.19
CA THR A 183 -2.92 -11.12 -1.93
C THR A 183 -1.97 -12.16 -1.35
N ARG A 184 -1.47 -13.05 -2.21
CA ARG A 184 -0.53 -14.10 -1.82
C ARG A 184 0.92 -13.66 -2.01
N ASN A 185 1.79 -14.10 -1.13
CA ASN A 185 3.24 -14.00 -1.26
C ASN A 185 3.82 -15.10 -2.18
N ARG A 186 5.15 -15.18 -2.31
CA ARG A 186 5.82 -16.19 -3.15
C ARG A 186 5.68 -17.62 -2.65
N ALA A 187 5.37 -17.81 -1.36
CA ALA A 187 5.04 -19.12 -0.81
C ALA A 187 3.58 -19.53 -1.10
N GLY A 188 2.80 -18.67 -1.76
CA GLY A 188 1.40 -18.92 -2.09
C GLY A 188 0.44 -18.72 -0.93
N ARG A 189 0.89 -18.06 0.15
CA ARG A 189 0.11 -17.77 1.36
C ARG A 189 -0.32 -16.31 1.37
N ASP A 190 -1.57 -16.05 1.73
CA ASP A 190 -2.04 -14.71 2.11
C ASP A 190 -1.68 -14.42 3.58
N ALA A 191 -2.05 -13.24 4.08
CA ALA A 191 -1.72 -12.82 5.45
C ALA A 191 -2.35 -13.73 6.52
N ALA A 192 -3.59 -14.21 6.31
CA ALA A 192 -4.24 -15.14 7.23
C ALA A 192 -3.50 -16.48 7.28
N SER A 193 -3.15 -17.00 6.10
CA SER A 193 -2.35 -18.22 5.95
C SER A 193 -0.94 -18.08 6.57
N GLU A 194 -0.32 -16.90 6.48
CA GLU A 194 0.96 -16.61 7.16
C GLU A 194 0.82 -16.62 8.68
N ALA A 195 -0.20 -15.95 9.23
CA ALA A 195 -0.48 -15.96 10.66
C ALA A 195 -0.67 -17.40 11.18
N CYS A 196 -1.51 -18.18 10.51
CA CYS A 196 -1.76 -19.58 10.86
C CYS A 196 -0.47 -20.42 10.80
N CYS A 197 0.36 -20.22 9.77
CA CYS A 197 1.64 -20.92 9.59
C CYS A 197 2.61 -20.73 10.78
N VAL A 198 2.56 -19.59 11.46
CA VAL A 198 3.40 -19.30 12.64
C VAL A 198 2.66 -19.44 13.98
N GLY A 199 1.41 -19.90 13.98
CA GLY A 199 0.61 -20.14 15.18
C GLY A 199 -0.17 -18.95 15.72
N ASN A 200 -0.26 -17.83 14.98
CA ASN A 200 -1.03 -16.64 15.34
C ASN A 200 -2.51 -16.79 14.92
N ASN A 201 -3.19 -17.82 15.45
CA ASN A 201 -4.53 -18.22 14.99
C ASN A 201 -5.58 -17.12 15.14
N GLU A 202 -5.52 -16.32 16.21
CA GLU A 202 -6.43 -15.19 16.44
C GLU A 202 -6.37 -14.17 15.28
N ILE A 203 -5.17 -13.85 14.79
CA ILE A 203 -4.99 -12.95 13.65
C ILE A 203 -5.51 -13.59 12.36
N ALA A 204 -5.28 -14.89 12.18
CA ALA A 204 -5.78 -15.61 11.01
C ALA A 204 -7.32 -15.59 10.97
N GLU A 205 -7.97 -15.91 12.10
CA GLU A 205 -9.42 -15.86 12.25
C GLU A 205 -9.98 -14.45 12.03
N TRP A 206 -9.31 -13.42 12.57
CA TRP A 206 -9.70 -12.03 12.35
C TRP A 206 -9.62 -11.64 10.87
N LEU A 207 -8.51 -11.95 10.19
CA LEU A 207 -8.32 -11.64 8.77
C LEU A 207 -9.34 -12.38 7.88
N ASP A 208 -9.61 -13.64 8.16
CA ASP A 208 -10.62 -14.42 7.45
C ASP A 208 -12.03 -13.89 7.70
N ALA A 209 -12.35 -13.47 8.93
CA ALA A 209 -13.64 -12.85 9.24
C ALA A 209 -13.85 -11.56 8.45
N VAL A 210 -12.85 -10.68 8.39
CA VAL A 210 -12.92 -9.46 7.57
C VAL A 210 -13.10 -9.81 6.10
N ALA A 211 -12.30 -10.73 5.56
CA ALA A 211 -12.42 -11.13 4.15
C ALA A 211 -13.80 -11.72 3.82
N ASN A 212 -14.40 -12.47 4.74
CA ASN A 212 -15.74 -13.04 4.58
C ASN A 212 -16.85 -11.98 4.67
N ARG A 213 -16.72 -10.94 5.51
CA ARG A 213 -17.66 -9.80 5.50
C ARG A 213 -17.59 -9.00 4.21
N LEU A 214 -16.39 -8.88 3.64
CA LEU A 214 -16.20 -8.21 2.36
C LEU A 214 -16.83 -9.04 1.22
N ASP A 215 -16.58 -10.35 1.13
CA ASP A 215 -17.08 -11.24 0.06
C ASP A 215 -17.78 -12.49 0.62
N PRO A 216 -19.03 -12.35 1.11
CA PRO A 216 -19.76 -13.43 1.78
C PRO A 216 -20.02 -14.64 0.88
N GLU A 217 -20.28 -14.41 -0.41
CA GLU A 217 -20.54 -15.48 -1.38
C GLU A 217 -19.27 -16.12 -1.94
N GLY A 218 -18.10 -15.53 -1.70
CA GLY A 218 -16.83 -16.00 -2.26
C GLY A 218 -16.67 -15.76 -3.78
N ASN A 219 -17.62 -15.06 -4.41
CA ASN A 219 -17.64 -14.83 -5.85
C ASN A 219 -16.44 -13.99 -6.29
N ARG A 220 -16.02 -13.03 -5.48
CA ARG A 220 -14.87 -12.16 -5.78
C ARG A 220 -13.55 -12.89 -5.60
N ARG A 221 -13.48 -13.87 -4.69
CA ARG A 221 -12.33 -14.77 -4.55
C ARG A 221 -12.19 -15.82 -5.66
N SER A 222 -13.13 -15.89 -6.61
CA SER A 222 -12.99 -16.71 -7.82
C SER A 222 -11.89 -16.17 -8.75
N LYS A 223 -11.40 -17.01 -9.68
CA LYS A 223 -10.39 -16.57 -10.67
C LYS A 223 -10.86 -15.37 -11.51
N LYS A 224 -12.15 -15.34 -11.87
CA LYS A 224 -12.75 -14.23 -12.61
C LYS A 224 -12.86 -13.00 -11.72
N GLY A 225 -13.42 -13.14 -10.52
CA GLY A 225 -13.56 -12.06 -9.54
C GLY A 225 -12.22 -11.38 -9.22
N ILE A 226 -11.16 -12.16 -8.99
CA ILE A 226 -9.80 -11.63 -8.78
C ILE A 226 -9.32 -10.83 -9.99
N SER A 227 -9.60 -11.30 -11.22
CA SER A 227 -9.22 -10.57 -12.44
C SER A 227 -9.98 -9.24 -12.57
N ASP A 228 -11.26 -9.23 -12.20
CA ASP A 228 -12.10 -8.04 -12.25
C ASP A 228 -11.67 -7.02 -11.20
N MET A 229 -11.41 -7.46 -9.96
CA MET A 229 -10.87 -6.61 -8.90
C MET A 229 -9.50 -6.03 -9.29
N VAL A 230 -8.58 -6.83 -9.86
CA VAL A 230 -7.29 -6.32 -10.34
C VAL A 230 -7.46 -5.17 -11.32
N ARG A 231 -8.45 -5.24 -12.22
CA ARG A 231 -8.74 -4.18 -13.19
C ARG A 231 -9.25 -2.94 -12.47
N MET A 232 -10.26 -3.09 -11.59
CA MET A 232 -10.85 -1.98 -10.84
C MET A 232 -9.80 -1.22 -10.03
N VAL A 233 -8.97 -1.92 -9.27
CA VAL A 233 -7.99 -1.23 -8.41
C VAL A 233 -6.87 -0.58 -9.25
N LYS A 234 -6.50 -1.15 -10.40
CA LYS A 234 -5.57 -0.49 -11.33
C LYS A 234 -6.14 0.79 -11.95
N GLU A 235 -7.44 0.81 -12.23
CA GLU A 235 -8.15 1.97 -12.76
C GLU A 235 -8.33 3.04 -11.67
N GLY A 236 -8.87 2.64 -10.51
CA GLY A 236 -9.15 3.52 -9.38
C GLY A 236 -7.92 4.23 -8.82
N PHE A 237 -6.75 3.58 -8.80
CA PHE A 237 -5.50 4.18 -8.31
C PHE A 237 -4.54 4.63 -9.42
N GLY A 238 -5.01 4.74 -10.67
CA GLY A 238 -4.23 5.31 -11.77
C GLY A 238 -3.00 4.51 -12.20
N TYR A 239 -2.88 3.23 -11.83
CA TYR A 239 -1.75 2.38 -12.22
C TYR A 239 -1.66 2.19 -13.75
N THR A 240 -2.79 2.18 -14.45
CA THR A 240 -2.84 2.10 -15.93
C THR A 240 -2.19 3.32 -16.58
N LEU A 241 -2.44 4.52 -16.04
CA LEU A 241 -1.83 5.76 -16.51
C LEU A 241 -0.30 5.71 -16.38
N MET A 242 0.19 5.25 -15.22
CA MET A 242 1.62 5.12 -14.95
C MET A 242 2.30 4.09 -15.86
N ALA A 243 1.67 2.94 -16.07
CA ALA A 243 2.17 1.92 -16.99
C ALA A 243 2.26 2.42 -18.43
N GLY A 244 1.23 3.13 -18.92
CA GLY A 244 1.22 3.71 -20.26
C GLY A 244 2.30 4.76 -20.47
N ARG A 245 2.62 5.56 -19.44
CA ARG A 245 3.72 6.53 -19.47
C ARG A 245 5.08 5.86 -19.62
N LYS A 246 5.38 4.89 -18.76
CA LYS A 246 6.63 4.12 -18.80
C LYS A 246 6.88 3.48 -20.17
N GLN A 247 5.83 2.95 -20.80
CA GLN A 247 5.91 2.37 -22.15
C GLN A 247 6.25 3.42 -23.22
N ARG A 248 5.61 4.60 -23.18
CA ARG A 248 5.89 5.70 -24.14
C ARG A 248 7.33 6.19 -24.02
N GLU A 249 7.82 6.36 -22.80
CA GLU A 249 9.21 6.79 -22.57
C GLU A 249 10.23 5.76 -23.05
N THR A 250 9.99 4.47 -22.77
CA THR A 250 10.86 3.39 -23.25
C THR A 250 10.95 3.41 -24.78
N ARG A 251 9.80 3.59 -25.47
CA ARG A 251 9.77 3.71 -26.94
C ARG A 251 10.53 4.93 -27.44
N GLN A 252 10.37 6.08 -26.79
CA GLN A 252 11.03 7.31 -27.21
C GLN A 252 12.55 7.26 -26.98
N ASN A 253 13.00 6.67 -25.87
CA ASN A 253 14.43 6.45 -25.60
C ASN A 253 15.06 5.50 -26.62
N LEU A 254 14.39 4.40 -26.96
CA LEU A 254 14.84 3.49 -28.02
C LEU A 254 14.95 4.21 -29.36
N SER A 255 13.92 4.97 -29.76
CA SER A 255 13.93 5.75 -31.01
C SER A 255 15.10 6.72 -31.05
N ASN A 256 15.34 7.47 -29.97
CA ASN A 256 16.45 8.43 -29.88
C ASN A 256 17.83 7.75 -29.94
N SER A 257 17.97 6.56 -29.34
CA SER A 257 19.21 5.78 -29.42
C SER A 257 19.48 5.26 -30.83
N PHE A 258 18.44 4.79 -31.56
CA PHE A 258 18.58 4.37 -32.95
C PHE A 258 18.95 5.53 -33.88
N SER A 259 18.36 6.71 -33.69
CA SER A 259 18.71 7.91 -34.48
C SER A 259 20.15 8.36 -34.27
N LYS A 260 20.72 8.13 -33.08
CA LYS A 260 22.13 8.44 -32.77
C LYS A 260 23.13 7.42 -33.33
N LEU A 261 22.68 6.21 -33.66
CA LEU A 261 23.51 5.15 -34.26
C LEU A 261 23.54 5.20 -35.79
N GLN A 262 22.68 6.01 -36.42
CA GLN A 262 22.62 6.19 -37.87
C GLN A 262 23.46 7.40 -38.36
N VAL A 263 24.39 7.90 -37.55
CA VAL A 263 25.33 8.99 -37.88
C VAL A 263 26.74 8.42 -38.04
#